data_AF-A0A524EBZ7-F1
#
_entry.id   AF-A0A524EBZ7-F1
#
_cell.length_a   1.000
_cell.length_b   1.000
_cell.length_c   1.000
_cell.angle_alpha   90.00
_cell.angle_beta   90.00
_cell.angle_gamma   90.00
#
_symmetry.space_group_name_H-M   'P 1'
#
loop_
_entity.id
_entity.type
_entity.pdbx_description
1 polymer ?
#
loop_
_entity_poly.entity_id
_entity_poly.type
_entity_poly.pdbx_seq_one_letter_code
_entity_poly.pdbx_strand_id
1 'polypeptide(L)'
;MTRGKIAVQVAHGAVSAAEKARTGPQEVWRAWMREGQKKVAVKVNSEEAILDLERRAIAEGLPRAVIRDAGMTELPPGTVTVIGLGPARSNEIDKITGDLKLL
;
A
#
# COMPACT_ATOMS: atom_id res chain seq x y z
N MET A 1 8.26 -13.70 4.52
CA MET A 1 9.30 -12.78 4.02
C MET A 1 10.24 -12.43 5.16
N THR A 2 11.55 -12.36 4.91
CA THR A 2 12.53 -11.84 5.89
C THR A 2 12.27 -10.35 6.21
N ARG A 3 12.79 -9.86 7.34
CA ARG A 3 12.61 -8.45 7.76
C ARG A 3 13.09 -7.44 6.71
N GLY A 4 14.23 -7.71 6.09
CA GLY A 4 14.78 -6.86 5.02
C GLY A 4 13.88 -6.84 3.79
N LYS A 5 13.39 -8.02 3.36
CA LYS A 5 12.46 -8.12 2.23
C LYS A 5 11.15 -7.37 2.50
N ILE A 6 10.59 -7.49 3.70
CA ILE A 6 9.41 -6.71 4.11
C ILE A 6 9.66 -5.21 3.96
N ALA A 7 10.77 -4.71 4.50
CA ALA A 7 11.10 -3.27 4.45
C ALA A 7 11.16 -2.75 3.01
N VAL A 8 11.81 -3.50 2.10
CA VAL A 8 11.93 -3.13 0.69
C VAL A 8 10.57 -3.16 -0.02
N GLN A 9 9.76 -4.20 0.17
CA GLN A 9 8.45 -4.32 -0.47
C GLN A 9 7.47 -3.25 0.04
N VAL A 10 7.51 -2.93 1.33
CA VAL A 10 6.74 -1.81 1.90
C VAL A 10 7.20 -0.47 1.33
N ALA A 11 8.52 -0.27 1.14
CA ALA A 11 9.04 0.94 0.51
C ALA A 11 8.58 1.09 -0.94
N HIS A 12 8.61 0.00 -1.74
CA HIS A 12 8.05 0.00 -3.10
C HIS A 12 6.57 0.38 -3.09
N GLY A 13 5.77 -0.24 -2.21
CA GLY A 13 4.34 0.05 -2.08
C GLY A 13 4.07 1.51 -1.73
N ALA A 14 4.83 2.05 -0.77
CA ALA A 14 4.69 3.44 -0.34
C ALA A 14 5.04 4.43 -1.47
N VAL A 15 6.16 4.23 -2.16
CA VAL A 15 6.59 5.13 -3.25
C VAL A 15 5.62 5.05 -4.43
N SER A 16 5.25 3.86 -4.87
CA SER A 16 4.35 3.70 -6.02
C SER A 16 2.93 4.22 -5.75
N ALA A 17 2.40 4.04 -4.54
CA ALA A 17 1.09 4.58 -4.18
C ALA A 17 1.14 6.11 -4.05
N ALA A 18 2.18 6.66 -3.43
CA ALA A 18 2.39 8.10 -3.32
C ALA A 18 2.53 8.78 -4.70
N GLU A 19 3.27 8.18 -5.63
CA GLU A 19 3.41 8.70 -6.99
C GLU A 19 2.06 8.73 -7.74
N LYS A 20 1.23 7.68 -7.57
CA LYS A 20 -0.14 7.68 -8.14
C LYS A 20 -1.02 8.77 -7.53
N ALA A 21 -0.89 9.05 -6.24
CA ALA A 21 -1.61 10.17 -5.63
C ALA A 21 -1.07 11.53 -6.13
N ARG A 22 0.23 11.64 -6.37
CA ARG A 22 0.89 12.86 -6.86
C ARG A 22 0.44 13.24 -8.28
N THR A 23 0.10 12.28 -9.14
CA THR A 23 -0.40 12.55 -10.50
C THR A 23 -1.87 12.92 -10.55
N GLY A 24 -2.63 12.69 -9.47
CA GLY A 24 -4.03 13.11 -9.32
C GLY A 24 -4.19 14.47 -8.62
N PRO A 25 -5.34 14.74 -7.99
CA PRO A 25 -5.55 15.93 -7.16
C PRO A 25 -4.55 15.99 -6.00
N GLN A 26 -3.59 16.92 -6.08
CA GLN A 26 -2.42 16.94 -5.22
C GLN A 26 -2.65 17.48 -3.81
N GLU A 27 -3.83 17.98 -3.47
CA GLU A 27 -4.09 18.62 -2.17
C GLU A 27 -3.75 17.66 -1.01
N VAL A 28 -4.29 16.44 -1.08
CA VAL A 28 -4.09 15.42 -0.04
C VAL A 28 -2.65 14.92 -0.03
N TRP A 29 -2.03 14.73 -1.19
CA TRP A 29 -0.62 14.35 -1.28
C TRP A 29 0.30 15.42 -0.66
N ARG A 30 0.07 16.71 -0.96
CA ARG A 30 0.85 17.82 -0.41
C ARG A 30 0.64 17.96 1.10
N ALA A 31 -0.59 17.79 1.59
CA ALA A 31 -0.88 17.78 3.02
C ALA A 31 -0.11 16.64 3.71
N TRP A 32 -0.22 15.41 3.21
CA TRP A 32 0.50 14.26 3.72
C TRP A 32 2.01 14.47 3.75
N MET A 33 2.60 15.06 2.69
CA MET A 33 4.02 15.41 2.67
C MET A 33 4.41 16.43 3.74
N ARG A 34 3.60 17.48 3.95
CA ARG A 34 3.84 18.49 5.01
C ARG A 34 3.67 17.92 6.42
N GLU A 35 2.78 16.95 6.58
CA GLU A 35 2.48 16.27 7.85
C GLU A 35 3.48 15.16 8.20
N GLY A 36 4.61 15.08 7.50
CA GLY A 36 5.65 14.09 7.80
C GLY A 36 5.33 12.70 7.27
N GLN A 37 4.51 12.60 6.23
CA GLN A 37 4.33 11.40 5.40
C GLN A 37 4.01 10.12 6.19
N LYS A 38 3.05 10.21 7.14
CA LYS A 38 2.63 9.12 8.03
C LYS A 38 2.34 7.83 7.26
N LYS A 39 2.84 6.71 7.76
CA LYS A 39 2.61 5.35 7.20
C LYS A 39 2.26 4.41 8.35
N VAL A 40 1.38 3.45 8.08
CA VAL A 40 1.02 2.37 9.01
C VAL A 40 1.20 1.06 8.26
N ALA A 41 1.98 0.14 8.83
CA ALA A 41 2.17 -1.19 8.27
C ALA A 41 1.22 -2.17 8.96
N VAL A 42 0.32 -2.77 8.19
CA VAL A 42 -0.60 -3.83 8.60
C VAL A 42 -0.28 -5.12 7.86
N LYS A 43 -0.84 -6.24 8.32
CA LYS A 43 -0.65 -7.55 7.69
C LYS A 43 -1.96 -8.22 7.31
N VAL A 44 -1.87 -9.00 6.25
CA VAL A 44 -2.88 -9.95 5.79
C VAL A 44 -2.23 -11.32 5.60
N ASN A 45 -3.04 -12.37 5.54
CA ASN A 45 -2.55 -13.75 5.55
C ASN A 45 -2.52 -14.41 4.16
N SER A 46 -2.92 -13.71 3.09
CA SER A 46 -2.91 -14.28 1.74
C SER A 46 -2.81 -13.22 0.63
N GLU A 47 -2.45 -13.66 -0.58
CA GLU A 47 -2.44 -12.83 -1.79
C GLU A 47 -3.86 -12.37 -2.16
N GLU A 48 -4.86 -13.24 -2.00
CA GLU A 48 -6.26 -12.92 -2.28
C GLU A 48 -6.78 -11.77 -1.40
N ALA A 49 -6.33 -11.69 -0.15
CA ALA A 49 -6.66 -10.59 0.74
C ALA A 49 -6.04 -9.26 0.25
N ILE A 50 -4.83 -9.30 -0.34
CA ILE A 50 -4.23 -8.11 -0.97
C ILE A 50 -5.05 -7.66 -2.17
N LEU A 51 -5.46 -8.61 -3.02
CA LEU A 51 -6.30 -8.33 -4.19
C LEU A 51 -7.70 -7.85 -3.80
N ASP A 52 -8.23 -8.29 -2.66
CA ASP A 52 -9.49 -7.76 -2.11
C ASP A 52 -9.37 -6.31 -1.65
N LEU A 53 -8.28 -5.97 -0.95
CA LEU A 53 -7.98 -4.58 -0.61
C LEU A 53 -7.83 -3.70 -1.85
N GLU A 54 -7.20 -4.22 -2.91
CA GLU A 54 -7.14 -3.51 -4.20
C GLU A 54 -8.54 -3.22 -4.75
N ARG A 55 -9.43 -4.22 -4.82
CA ARG A 55 -10.81 -4.04 -5.30
C ARG A 55 -11.58 -3.00 -4.47
N ARG A 56 -11.50 -3.08 -3.15
CA ARG A 56 -12.16 -2.12 -2.24
C ARG A 56 -11.62 -0.71 -2.43
N ALA A 57 -10.30 -0.56 -2.56
CA ALA A 57 -9.71 0.72 -2.88
C ALA A 57 -10.15 1.23 -4.27
N ILE A 58 -10.42 0.35 -5.26
CA ILE A 58 -10.93 0.76 -6.59
C ILE A 58 -12.29 1.41 -6.42
N ALA A 59 -13.18 0.73 -5.69
CA ALA A 59 -14.53 1.21 -5.43
C ALA A 59 -14.55 2.55 -4.70
N GLU A 60 -13.65 2.78 -3.75
CA GLU A 60 -13.54 4.05 -3.01
C GLU A 60 -12.71 5.13 -3.73
N GLY A 61 -12.18 4.86 -4.92
CA GLY A 61 -11.37 5.85 -5.67
C GLY A 61 -10.02 6.18 -5.02
N LEU A 62 -9.49 5.29 -4.17
CA LEU A 62 -8.27 5.53 -3.42
C LEU A 62 -7.01 5.27 -4.25
N PRO A 63 -5.95 6.09 -4.13
CA PRO A 63 -4.65 5.77 -4.68
C PRO A 63 -4.14 4.44 -4.11
N ARG A 64 -3.55 3.60 -4.95
CA ARG A 64 -3.03 2.28 -4.54
C ARG A 64 -1.91 1.78 -5.43
N ALA A 65 -1.05 0.91 -4.93
CA ALA A 65 -0.10 0.17 -5.75
C ALA A 65 0.11 -1.25 -5.21
N VAL A 66 -0.26 -2.25 -6.01
CA VAL A 66 0.10 -3.65 -5.76
C VAL A 66 1.52 -3.87 -6.24
N ILE A 67 2.36 -4.41 -5.36
CA ILE A 67 3.74 -4.74 -5.63
C ILE A 67 3.85 -6.24 -5.89
N ARG A 68 4.53 -6.56 -6.99
CA ARG A 68 4.87 -7.92 -7.39
C ARG A 68 6.38 -8.07 -7.27
N ASP A 69 6.81 -9.15 -6.63
CA ASP A 69 8.22 -9.50 -6.60
C ASP A 69 8.65 -9.96 -7.99
N ALA A 70 9.66 -9.30 -8.57
CA ALA A 70 10.16 -9.63 -9.91
C ALA A 70 10.91 -10.99 -9.96
N GLY A 71 11.01 -11.70 -8.84
CA GLY A 71 11.59 -13.04 -8.79
C GLY A 71 13.11 -13.05 -8.65
N MET A 72 13.70 -11.95 -8.17
CA MET A 72 15.13 -11.87 -7.86
C MET A 72 15.46 -12.35 -6.43
N THR A 73 14.48 -12.89 -5.70
CA THR A 73 14.60 -13.23 -4.27
C THR A 73 13.76 -14.47 -3.89
N GLU A 74 13.64 -14.73 -2.57
CA GLU A 74 13.01 -15.88 -1.87
C GLU A 74 11.59 -16.35 -2.31
N LEU A 75 10.93 -15.73 -3.29
CA LEU A 75 9.57 -16.06 -3.73
C LEU A 75 9.51 -16.31 -5.24
N PRO A 76 8.51 -17.07 -5.73
CA PRO A 76 8.28 -17.22 -7.16
C PRO A 76 8.13 -15.86 -7.86
N PRO A 77 8.66 -15.70 -9.08
CA PRO A 77 8.45 -14.49 -9.88
C PRO A 77 6.97 -14.15 -10.04
N GLY A 78 6.61 -12.88 -9.88
CA GLY A 78 5.24 -12.39 -10.05
C GLY A 78 4.35 -12.46 -8.80
N THR A 79 4.85 -13.04 -7.70
CA THR A 79 4.13 -13.14 -6.42
C THR A 79 3.75 -11.75 -5.91
N VAL A 80 2.48 -11.56 -5.54
CA VAL A 80 2.03 -10.32 -4.91
C VAL A 80 2.49 -10.30 -3.44
N THR A 81 3.19 -9.24 -3.05
CA THR A 81 3.84 -9.17 -1.73
C THR A 81 3.19 -8.14 -0.80
N VAL A 82 2.85 -6.96 -1.33
CA VAL A 82 2.35 -5.80 -0.58
C VAL A 82 1.42 -4.97 -1.46
N ILE A 83 0.45 -4.29 -0.83
CA ILE A 83 -0.29 -3.18 -1.43
C ILE A 83 0.00 -1.90 -0.65
N GLY A 84 0.42 -0.84 -1.35
CA GLY A 84 0.41 0.52 -0.81
C GLY A 84 -0.97 1.15 -1.03
N LEU A 85 -1.51 1.84 -0.03
CA LEU A 85 -2.80 2.53 -0.09
C LEU A 85 -2.63 4.00 0.33
N GLY A 86 -3.22 4.91 -0.43
CA GLY A 86 -3.11 6.35 -0.23
C GLY A 86 -1.85 6.98 -0.85
N PRO A 87 -1.46 8.18 -0.39
CA PRO A 87 -2.08 8.94 0.68
C PRO A 87 -3.54 9.31 0.40
N ALA A 88 -4.36 9.27 1.44
CA ALA A 88 -5.77 9.67 1.46
C ALA A 88 -6.12 10.12 2.89
N ARG A 89 -7.33 10.61 3.14
CA ARG A 89 -7.73 10.95 4.51
C ARG A 89 -7.80 9.67 5.35
N SER A 90 -7.42 9.75 6.62
CA SER A 90 -7.33 8.56 7.49
C SER A 90 -8.65 7.80 7.57
N ASN A 91 -9.78 8.51 7.67
CA ASN A 91 -11.11 7.89 7.70
C ASN A 91 -11.45 7.12 6.40
N GLU A 92 -10.90 7.49 5.25
CA GLU A 92 -11.11 6.76 4.00
C GLU A 92 -10.26 5.48 3.94
N ILE A 93 -9.02 5.54 4.43
CA ILE A 93 -8.12 4.39 4.55
C ILE A 93 -8.64 3.39 5.60
N ASP A 94 -9.16 3.88 6.73
CA ASP A 94 -9.61 3.04 7.84
C ASP A 94 -10.86 2.23 7.47
N LYS A 95 -11.73 2.71 6.56
CA LYS A 95 -12.85 1.92 6.00
C LYS A 95 -12.38 0.59 5.38
N ILE A 96 -11.16 0.56 4.85
CA ILE A 96 -10.63 -0.62 4.16
C ILE A 96 -9.61 -1.41 4.99
N THR A 97 -8.90 -0.76 5.90
CA THR A 97 -7.78 -1.36 6.65
C THR A 97 -7.94 -1.37 8.17
N GLY A 98 -8.98 -0.73 8.73
CA GLY A 98 -9.13 -0.51 10.17
C GLY A 98 -9.19 -1.78 11.02
N ASP A 99 -9.68 -2.88 10.45
CA ASP A 99 -9.77 -4.19 11.14
C ASP A 99 -8.51 -5.05 10.97
N LEU A 100 -7.52 -4.58 10.20
CA LEU A 100 -6.29 -5.32 9.95
C LEU A 100 -5.32 -5.18 11.11
N LYS A 101 -4.62 -6.27 11.44
CA LYS A 101 -3.61 -6.28 12.49
C LYS A 101 -2.36 -5.54 12.04
N LEU A 102 -1.73 -4.82 12.95
CA LEU A 102 -0.39 -4.26 12.74
C LEU A 102 0.61 -5.40 12.42
N LEU A 103 1.55 -5.10 11.51
CA LEU A 103 2.54 -6.06 11.00
C LEU A 103 3.48 -6.53 12.12
#